data_AF-A0A427BWE1-F1
#
_entry.id   AF-A0A427BWE1-F1
#
_cell.length_a   1.000
_cell.length_b   1.000
_cell.length_c   1.000
_cell.angle_alpha   90.00
_cell.angle_beta   90.00
_cell.angle_gamma   90.00
#
_symmetry.space_group_name_H-M   'P 1'
#
loop_
_entity.id
_entity.type
_entity.pdbx_description
1 polymer ?
#
loop_
_entity_poly.entity_id
_entity_poly.type
_entity_poly.pdbx_seq_one_letter_code
_entity_poly.pdbx_strand_id
1 'polypeptide(L)'
;VGWGRGMTAWTLDYVELAGDPAEEDVWVALTDLLNRPIEREDGVQLRASATAIDAGGHRTEAVKNYVRQRKITRVMCIFGAVPNNAPILSKGKLADVTWKERTDKRGIIIHHVGTVAAKHYLYSRLAADAERQAEARLVRFSDELPQEFFPGLVSEVYNPVKNRFEKRVTRNEPLDTWVYAYAAAHHPEVRLHRFTKSDWDALEAKLAATAASAGADSRGTHAGAESSHGDAQGKGTMDSRGTRAQRSPDGGARPRSAGFGRDGWGL
;
A
#
# COMPACT_ATOMS: atom_id res chain seq x y z
N VAL A 1 4.25 -8.25 -1.38
CA VAL A 1 4.27 -9.56 -0.70
C VAL A 1 3.45 -9.48 0.59
N GLY A 2 2.53 -10.42 0.78
CA GLY A 2 1.76 -10.61 2.02
C GLY A 2 2.36 -11.72 2.88
N TRP A 3 2.23 -11.59 4.20
CA TRP A 3 2.75 -12.56 5.17
C TRP A 3 1.64 -13.07 6.07
N GLY A 4 1.57 -14.39 6.26
CA GLY A 4 0.65 -15.06 7.17
C GLY A 4 1.38 -15.87 8.24
N ARG A 5 0.60 -16.60 9.05
CA ARG A 5 1.09 -17.45 10.12
C ARG A 5 2.19 -18.40 9.62
N GLY A 6 3.22 -18.60 10.44
CA GLY A 6 4.41 -19.38 10.04
C GLY A 6 5.30 -18.67 9.02
N MET A 7 5.08 -17.36 8.81
CA MET A 7 5.68 -16.58 7.75
C MET A 7 5.36 -17.11 6.35
N THR A 8 4.20 -17.73 6.14
CA THR A 8 3.73 -18.06 4.77
C THR A 8 3.68 -16.77 3.94
N ALA A 9 4.21 -16.80 2.73
CA ALA A 9 4.41 -15.65 1.88
C ALA A 9 3.57 -15.78 0.59
N TRP A 10 2.90 -14.70 0.22
CA TRP A 10 2.20 -14.57 -1.05
C TRP A 10 2.74 -13.40 -1.84
N THR A 11 3.06 -13.62 -3.11
CA THR A 11 3.20 -12.50 -4.07
C THR A 11 1.79 -12.02 -4.40
N LEU A 12 1.38 -10.91 -3.76
CA LEU A 12 0.03 -10.36 -3.91
C LEU A 12 -0.16 -9.61 -5.23
N ASP A 13 0.88 -8.92 -5.68
CA ASP A 13 0.86 -8.13 -6.92
C ASP A 13 2.32 -7.91 -7.40
N TYR A 14 2.49 -7.71 -8.69
CA TYR A 14 3.76 -7.38 -9.35
C TYR A 14 3.50 -6.32 -10.42
N VAL A 15 3.85 -5.07 -10.11
CA VAL A 15 3.59 -3.90 -10.96
C VAL A 15 4.88 -3.21 -11.31
N GLU A 16 5.07 -2.91 -12.59
CA GLU A 16 6.16 -2.08 -13.09
C GLU A 16 5.63 -0.67 -13.38
N LEU A 17 6.19 0.34 -12.72
CA LEU A 17 5.88 1.75 -12.97
C LEU A 17 6.92 2.31 -13.93
N ALA A 18 6.50 2.60 -15.16
CA ALA A 18 7.36 3.22 -16.16
C ALA A 18 7.62 4.70 -15.82
N GLY A 19 8.88 5.13 -15.92
CA GLY A 19 9.29 6.52 -15.77
C GLY A 19 10.69 6.65 -15.15
N ASP A 20 11.14 7.89 -14.97
CA ASP A 20 12.41 8.18 -14.29
C ASP A 20 12.14 8.51 -12.82
N PRO A 21 12.74 7.81 -11.84
CA PRO A 21 12.63 8.16 -10.42
C PRO A 21 13.20 9.55 -10.05
N ALA A 22 13.81 10.28 -10.98
CA ALA A 22 14.10 11.70 -10.82
C ALA A 22 12.85 12.60 -10.93
N GLU A 23 11.83 12.14 -11.64
CA GLU A 23 10.59 12.86 -11.91
C GLU A 23 9.53 12.57 -10.84
N GLU A 24 8.65 13.54 -10.60
CA GLU A 24 7.67 13.49 -9.52
C GLU A 24 6.48 12.55 -9.82
N ASP A 25 6.15 12.37 -11.09
CA ASP A 25 5.05 11.54 -11.58
C ASP A 25 5.17 10.07 -11.12
N VAL A 26 6.37 9.48 -11.20
CA VAL A 26 6.62 8.11 -10.74
C VAL A 26 6.37 7.99 -9.24
N TRP A 27 6.77 8.99 -8.45
CA TRP A 27 6.55 8.98 -7.00
C TRP A 27 5.09 9.15 -6.62
N VAL A 28 4.33 9.95 -7.37
CA VAL A 28 2.88 10.07 -7.22
C VAL A 28 2.20 8.73 -7.50
N ALA A 29 2.51 8.10 -8.64
CA ALA A 29 1.97 6.79 -9.00
C ALA A 29 2.33 5.71 -7.96
N LEU A 30 3.56 5.71 -7.44
CA LEU A 30 3.99 4.81 -6.37
C LEU A 30 3.22 5.05 -5.08
N THR A 31 2.99 6.31 -4.71
CA THR A 31 2.22 6.69 -3.52
C THR A 31 0.79 6.16 -3.62
N ASP A 32 0.15 6.38 -4.76
CA ASP A 32 -1.23 5.96 -5.01
C ASP A 32 -1.36 4.43 -4.99
N LEU A 33 -0.41 3.73 -5.63
CA LEU A 33 -0.37 2.27 -5.63
C LEU A 33 -0.25 1.70 -4.21
N LEU A 34 0.70 2.21 -3.41
CA LEU A 34 0.99 1.66 -2.08
C LEU A 34 -0.01 2.07 -1.00
N ASN A 35 -0.76 3.15 -1.20
CA ASN A 35 -1.86 3.55 -0.31
C ASN A 35 -3.19 2.87 -0.65
N ARG A 36 -3.32 2.30 -1.84
CA ARG A 36 -4.50 1.52 -2.25
C ARG A 36 -4.58 0.23 -1.42
N PRO A 37 -5.71 -0.06 -0.76
CA PRO A 37 -5.89 -1.33 -0.10
C PRO A 37 -6.06 -2.46 -1.12
N ILE A 38 -5.66 -3.67 -0.72
CA ILE A 38 -5.90 -4.91 -1.45
C ILE A 38 -7.08 -5.60 -0.77
N GLU A 39 -8.15 -5.82 -1.52
CA GLU A 39 -9.31 -6.56 -1.04
C GLU A 39 -9.02 -8.07 -1.04
N ARG A 40 -9.27 -8.72 0.09
CA ARG A 40 -9.26 -10.18 0.22
C ARG A 40 -10.65 -10.73 -0.13
N GLU A 41 -10.73 -12.00 -0.52
CA GLU A 41 -11.98 -12.70 -0.87
C GLU A 41 -13.15 -12.51 0.12
N ASP A 42 -12.87 -12.34 1.41
CA ASP A 42 -13.88 -12.10 2.44
C ASP A 42 -14.24 -10.62 2.66
N GLY A 43 -13.87 -9.74 1.71
CA GLY A 43 -14.14 -8.30 1.73
C GLY A 43 -13.21 -7.49 2.64
N VAL A 44 -12.25 -8.13 3.33
CA VAL A 44 -11.30 -7.40 4.18
C VAL A 44 -10.29 -6.62 3.34
N GLN A 45 -10.20 -5.32 3.61
CA GLN A 45 -9.25 -4.41 2.98
C GLN A 45 -7.90 -4.46 3.71
N LEU A 46 -6.88 -5.04 3.07
CA LEU A 46 -5.51 -5.14 3.56
C LEU A 46 -4.66 -3.96 3.08
N ARG A 47 -3.80 -3.42 3.94
CA ARG A 47 -2.86 -2.34 3.59
C ARG A 47 -1.43 -2.76 3.82
N ALA A 48 -0.49 -2.12 3.11
CA ALA A 48 0.93 -2.33 3.36
C ALA A 48 1.30 -1.94 4.79
N SER A 49 1.80 -2.90 5.58
CA SER A 49 2.24 -2.66 6.96
C SER A 49 3.57 -1.94 7.05
N ALA A 50 4.46 -2.15 6.08
CA ALA A 50 5.72 -1.45 5.90
C ALA A 50 6.20 -1.57 4.46
N THR A 51 7.00 -0.60 4.02
CA THR A 51 7.55 -0.53 2.66
C THR A 51 9.05 -0.30 2.73
N ALA A 52 9.81 -1.00 1.89
CA ALA A 52 11.24 -0.75 1.71
C ALA A 52 11.49 -0.26 0.29
N ILE A 53 12.27 0.81 0.15
CA ILE A 53 12.68 1.37 -1.15
C ILE A 53 14.20 1.41 -1.19
N ASP A 54 14.77 0.75 -2.21
CA ASP A 54 16.21 0.72 -2.42
C ASP A 54 16.72 2.08 -2.88
N ALA A 55 17.68 2.61 -2.13
CA ALA A 55 18.35 3.85 -2.45
C ALA A 55 19.72 3.61 -3.10
N GLY A 56 20.11 2.36 -3.33
CA GLY A 56 21.33 2.00 -4.06
C GLY A 56 21.37 2.61 -5.48
N GLY A 57 22.55 3.05 -5.90
CA GLY A 57 22.80 3.54 -7.26
C GLY A 57 22.53 5.04 -7.47
N HIS A 58 22.11 5.42 -8.67
CA HIS A 58 22.11 6.83 -9.13
C HIS A 58 20.96 7.70 -8.59
N ARG A 59 19.94 7.12 -7.95
CA ARG A 59 18.74 7.83 -7.50
C ARG A 59 18.61 7.93 -5.97
N THR A 60 19.73 7.80 -5.25
CA THR A 60 19.79 7.85 -3.78
C THR A 60 19.06 9.05 -3.17
N GLU A 61 19.41 10.27 -3.57
CA GLU A 61 18.82 11.47 -2.94
C GLU A 61 17.33 11.63 -3.25
N ALA A 62 16.84 11.13 -4.38
CA ALA A 62 15.41 11.12 -4.71
C ALA A 62 14.64 10.21 -3.75
N VAL A 63 15.15 8.99 -3.53
CA VAL A 63 14.58 8.03 -2.57
C VAL A 63 14.59 8.61 -1.16
N LYS A 64 15.71 9.19 -0.72
CA LYS A 64 15.82 9.83 0.58
C LYS A 64 14.79 10.95 0.76
N ASN A 65 14.65 11.82 -0.24
CA ASN A 65 13.68 12.91 -0.21
C ASN A 65 12.24 12.39 -0.19
N TYR A 66 11.93 11.31 -0.92
CA TYR A 66 10.61 10.69 -0.89
C TYR A 66 10.28 10.07 0.48
N VAL A 67 11.21 9.28 1.04
CA VAL A 67 11.06 8.66 2.38
C VAL A 67 10.82 9.73 3.45
N ARG A 68 11.52 10.86 3.36
CA ARG A 68 11.37 12.00 4.27
C ARG A 68 9.95 12.58 4.28
N GLN A 69 9.23 12.54 3.15
CA GLN A 69 7.86 13.06 3.05
C GLN A 69 6.83 12.19 3.79
N ARG A 70 7.15 10.93 4.10
CA ARG A 70 6.30 10.00 4.88
C ARG A 70 4.87 9.85 4.32
N LYS A 71 4.73 9.86 2.99
CA LYS A 71 3.45 9.75 2.28
C LYS A 71 2.80 8.36 2.35
N ILE A 72 3.55 7.34 2.77
CA ILE A 72 3.11 5.95 2.88
C ILE A 72 3.53 5.34 4.22
N THR A 73 2.83 4.27 4.61
CA THR A 73 3.01 3.60 5.90
C THR A 73 4.41 3.01 6.06
N ARG A 74 5.13 3.45 7.13
CA ARG A 74 6.42 2.88 7.56
C ARG A 74 7.40 2.67 6.40
N VAL A 75 7.57 3.70 5.57
CA VAL A 75 8.54 3.69 4.48
C VAL A 75 9.97 3.72 5.01
N MET A 76 10.79 2.80 4.52
CA MET A 76 12.21 2.72 4.82
C MET A 76 13.05 3.02 3.58
N CYS A 77 14.05 3.87 3.77
CA CYS A 77 15.19 3.97 2.87
C CYS A 77 16.16 2.83 3.19
N ILE A 78 16.44 1.95 2.22
CA ILE A 78 17.33 0.81 2.42
C ILE A 78 18.53 0.83 1.48
N PHE A 79 19.59 0.13 1.89
CA PHE A 79 20.73 -0.23 1.05
C PHE A 79 21.07 -1.69 1.26
N GLY A 80 21.62 -2.35 0.24
CA GLY A 80 22.27 -3.65 0.41
C GLY A 80 23.44 -3.54 1.40
N ALA A 81 23.52 -4.45 2.36
CA ALA A 81 24.65 -4.53 3.27
C ALA A 81 25.88 -5.07 2.53
N VAL A 82 27.05 -4.48 2.77
CA VAL A 82 28.34 -4.99 2.26
C VAL A 82 28.75 -6.31 2.93
N PRO A 83 28.62 -6.49 4.25
CA PRO A 83 28.98 -7.76 4.88
C PRO A 83 27.98 -8.87 4.58
N ASN A 84 28.47 -10.04 4.17
CA ASN A 84 27.63 -11.20 3.86
C ASN A 84 26.91 -11.78 5.09
N ASN A 85 27.43 -11.52 6.30
CA ASN A 85 26.84 -11.92 7.57
C ASN A 85 25.94 -10.84 8.19
N ALA A 86 25.56 -9.82 7.43
CA ALA A 86 24.67 -8.77 7.92
C ALA A 86 23.29 -9.36 8.30
N PRO A 87 22.64 -8.81 9.35
CA PRO A 87 21.28 -9.20 9.69
C PRO A 87 20.30 -8.84 8.56
N ILE A 88 19.14 -9.50 8.52
CA ILE A 88 18.08 -9.23 7.53
C ILE A 88 17.75 -7.73 7.43
N LEU A 89 17.62 -7.06 8.59
CA LEU A 89 17.47 -5.62 8.67
C LEU A 89 18.35 -5.07 9.80
N SER A 90 19.16 -4.06 9.50
CA SER A 90 19.99 -3.40 10.52
C SER A 90 19.17 -2.43 11.38
N LYS A 91 19.72 -2.04 12.55
CA LYS A 91 19.08 -1.12 13.52
C LYS A 91 18.69 0.25 12.92
N GLY A 92 19.26 0.62 11.78
CA GLY A 92 19.09 1.92 11.16
C GLY A 92 20.13 2.93 11.65
N LYS A 93 20.53 3.85 10.77
CA LYS A 93 21.43 4.97 11.07
C LYS A 93 20.82 6.26 10.56
N LEU A 94 20.91 7.33 11.34
CA LEU A 94 20.49 8.66 10.89
C LEU A 94 21.35 9.11 9.72
N ALA A 95 20.70 9.68 8.71
CA ALA A 95 21.35 10.18 7.52
C ALA A 95 20.75 11.52 7.10
N ASP A 96 21.60 12.32 6.48
CA ASP A 96 21.23 13.60 5.91
C ASP A 96 20.54 13.38 4.55
N VAL A 97 19.61 14.26 4.24
CA VAL A 97 18.92 14.32 2.96
C VAL A 97 19.29 15.63 2.28
N THR A 98 19.90 15.56 1.10
CA THR A 98 20.23 16.77 0.32
C THR A 98 19.45 16.74 -0.98
N TRP A 99 18.51 17.67 -1.12
CA TRP A 99 17.62 17.74 -2.28
C TRP A 99 17.45 19.18 -2.77
N LYS A 100 17.70 19.42 -4.07
CA LYS A 100 17.60 20.75 -4.71
C LYS A 100 18.26 21.84 -3.86
N GLU A 101 19.53 21.64 -3.54
CA GLU A 101 20.39 22.56 -2.75
C GLU A 101 19.95 22.79 -1.29
N ARG A 102 18.97 22.03 -0.78
CA ARG A 102 18.56 22.07 0.63
C ARG A 102 18.98 20.79 1.34
N THR A 103 19.68 20.93 2.47
CA THR A 103 20.09 19.79 3.30
C THR A 103 19.30 19.76 4.61
N ASP A 104 18.67 18.63 4.86
CA ASP A 104 18.02 18.28 6.10
C ASP A 104 18.89 17.28 6.87
N LYS A 105 19.51 17.75 7.95
CA LYS A 105 20.46 16.95 8.73
C LYS A 105 19.72 15.91 9.54
N ARG A 106 20.12 14.64 9.42
CA ARG A 106 19.51 13.49 10.11
C ARG A 106 18.01 13.38 9.87
N GLY A 107 17.52 13.84 8.72
CA GLY A 107 16.09 13.88 8.39
C GLY A 107 15.45 12.50 8.19
N ILE A 108 16.26 11.45 7.96
CA ILE A 108 15.79 10.08 7.76
C ILE A 108 16.66 9.04 8.48
N ILE A 109 16.12 7.83 8.59
CA ILE A 109 16.85 6.63 9.02
C ILE A 109 17.10 5.75 7.79
N ILE A 110 18.35 5.37 7.59
CA ILE A 110 18.76 4.40 6.58
C ILE A 110 18.98 3.04 7.23
N HIS A 111 18.33 2.01 6.68
CA HIS A 111 18.58 0.62 7.05
C HIS A 111 19.48 -0.07 6.03
N HIS A 112 20.25 -1.04 6.48
CA HIS A 112 20.99 -1.93 5.59
C HIS A 112 20.35 -3.31 5.64
N VAL A 113 20.20 -3.94 4.48
CA VAL A 113 19.55 -5.23 4.30
C VAL A 113 20.60 -6.31 4.02
N GLY A 114 20.63 -7.35 4.86
CA GLY A 114 21.44 -8.54 4.64
C GLY A 114 20.85 -9.40 3.53
N THR A 115 21.13 -9.03 2.27
CA THR A 115 20.55 -9.68 1.09
C THR A 115 20.94 -11.16 0.97
N VAL A 116 22.16 -11.53 1.35
CA VAL A 116 22.63 -12.93 1.36
C VAL A 116 21.76 -13.81 2.25
N ALA A 117 21.53 -13.40 3.50
CA ALA A 117 20.70 -14.14 4.44
C ALA A 117 19.23 -14.21 3.98
N ALA A 118 18.69 -13.13 3.41
CA ALA A 118 17.34 -13.10 2.86
C ALA A 118 17.17 -14.04 1.65
N LYS A 119 18.16 -14.08 0.74
CA LYS A 119 18.18 -14.98 -0.43
C LYS A 119 18.26 -16.44 0.00
N HIS A 120 19.12 -16.78 0.97
CA HIS A 120 19.14 -18.13 1.54
C HIS A 120 17.81 -18.52 2.17
N TYR A 121 17.16 -17.61 2.88
CA TYR A 121 15.85 -17.85 3.49
C TYR A 121 14.77 -18.17 2.44
N LEU A 122 14.71 -17.38 1.36
CA LEU A 122 13.80 -17.65 0.23
C LEU A 122 14.10 -19.01 -0.41
N TYR A 123 15.34 -19.24 -0.81
CA TYR A 123 15.70 -20.42 -1.58
C TYR A 123 15.57 -21.72 -0.78
N SER A 124 15.87 -21.68 0.53
CA SER A 124 15.62 -22.82 1.41
C SER A 124 14.14 -23.19 1.46
N ARG A 125 13.24 -22.20 1.42
CA ARG A 125 11.80 -22.45 1.41
C ARG A 125 11.29 -22.93 0.07
N LEU A 126 11.74 -22.33 -1.04
CA LEU A 126 11.38 -22.79 -2.37
C LEU A 126 11.82 -24.25 -2.58
N ALA A 127 13.03 -24.60 -2.15
CA ALA A 127 13.51 -25.98 -2.20
C ALA A 127 12.68 -26.92 -1.33
N ALA A 128 12.31 -26.52 -0.11
CA ALA A 128 11.47 -27.32 0.76
C ALA A 128 10.03 -27.46 0.24
N ASP A 129 9.48 -26.43 -0.39
CA ASP A 129 8.12 -26.42 -0.93
C ASP A 129 7.98 -27.29 -2.19
N ALA A 130 9.06 -27.48 -2.94
CA ALA A 130 9.09 -28.39 -4.09
C ALA A 130 8.69 -29.82 -3.72
N GLU A 131 9.08 -30.28 -2.52
CA GLU A 131 8.79 -31.61 -1.99
C GLU A 131 7.47 -31.69 -1.21
N ARG A 132 6.75 -30.57 -1.05
CA ARG A 132 5.50 -30.50 -0.28
C ARG A 132 4.27 -30.54 -1.17
N GLN A 133 3.19 -31.07 -0.60
CA GLN A 133 1.83 -30.86 -1.10
C GLN A 133 1.50 -29.36 -1.12
N ALA A 134 0.67 -28.95 -2.09
CA ALA A 134 0.40 -27.54 -2.38
C ALA A 134 -0.08 -26.76 -1.14
N GLU A 135 -0.91 -27.38 -0.30
CA GLU A 135 -1.51 -26.78 0.88
C GLU A 135 -0.48 -26.54 2.00
N ALA A 136 0.59 -27.33 2.02
CA ALA A 136 1.68 -27.23 3.00
C ALA A 136 2.82 -26.30 2.56
N ARG A 137 2.75 -25.75 1.34
CA ARG A 137 3.75 -24.81 0.82
C ARG A 137 3.66 -23.46 1.52
N LEU A 138 4.83 -22.91 1.83
CA LEU A 138 4.97 -21.63 2.51
C LEU A 138 5.13 -20.46 1.55
N VAL A 139 5.64 -20.65 0.35
CA VAL A 139 5.74 -19.62 -0.69
C VAL A 139 4.68 -19.90 -1.76
N ARG A 140 3.75 -18.97 -1.91
CA ARG A 140 2.57 -19.12 -2.75
C ARG A 140 2.53 -18.04 -3.83
N PHE A 141 2.12 -18.46 -5.01
CA PHE A 141 2.09 -17.66 -6.23
C PHE A 141 0.70 -17.71 -6.84
N SER A 142 0.30 -16.61 -7.47
CA SER A 142 -0.87 -16.58 -8.36
C SER A 142 -0.47 -17.12 -9.73
N ASP A 143 -1.41 -17.74 -10.45
CA ASP A 143 -1.29 -18.08 -11.86
C ASP A 143 -1.43 -16.85 -12.77
N GLU A 144 -1.89 -15.72 -12.24
CA GLU A 144 -1.92 -14.41 -12.91
C GLU A 144 -0.54 -13.73 -13.00
N LEU A 145 0.49 -14.26 -12.31
CA LEU A 145 1.83 -13.68 -12.39
C LEU A 145 2.44 -13.91 -13.78
N PRO A 146 3.14 -12.91 -14.34
CA PRO A 146 3.73 -13.03 -15.66
C PRO A 146 4.85 -14.09 -15.64
N GLN A 147 5.03 -14.82 -16.74
CA GLN A 147 5.96 -15.95 -16.78
C GLN A 147 7.41 -15.54 -16.49
N GLU A 148 7.80 -14.32 -16.89
CA GLU A 148 9.11 -13.74 -16.62
C GLU A 148 9.39 -13.46 -15.14
N PHE A 149 8.36 -13.43 -14.29
CA PHE A 149 8.51 -13.26 -12.84
C PHE A 149 9.35 -14.40 -12.25
N PHE A 150 9.12 -15.65 -12.66
CA PHE A 150 9.75 -16.81 -12.04
C PHE A 150 11.26 -16.88 -12.31
N PRO A 151 11.77 -16.74 -13.55
CA PRO A 151 13.20 -16.61 -13.79
C PRO A 151 13.84 -15.43 -13.04
N GLY A 152 13.12 -14.32 -12.89
CA GLY A 152 13.58 -13.17 -12.12
C GLY A 152 13.69 -13.45 -10.62
N LEU A 153 12.78 -14.26 -10.06
CA LEU A 153 12.75 -14.64 -8.65
C LEU A 153 13.91 -15.56 -8.26
N VAL A 154 14.36 -16.42 -9.19
CA VAL A 154 15.51 -17.33 -8.99
C VAL A 154 16.74 -16.88 -9.78
N SER A 155 16.85 -15.57 -10.02
CA SER A 155 17.80 -14.98 -10.95
C SER A 155 19.27 -15.09 -10.54
N GLU A 156 19.56 -15.41 -9.28
CA GLU A 156 20.91 -15.50 -8.74
C GLU A 156 21.21 -16.87 -8.15
N VAL A 157 22.47 -17.29 -8.26
CA VAL A 157 22.95 -18.57 -7.70
C VAL A 157 24.06 -18.30 -6.69
N TYR A 158 24.03 -19.00 -5.56
CA TYR A 158 25.05 -18.87 -4.53
C TYR A 158 26.38 -19.48 -4.98
N ASN A 159 27.45 -18.68 -4.94
CA ASN A 159 28.82 -19.12 -5.18
C ASN A 159 29.55 -19.29 -3.84
N PRO A 160 29.81 -20.53 -3.38
CA PRO A 160 30.43 -20.79 -2.08
C PRO A 160 31.90 -20.33 -2.01
N VAL A 161 32.61 -20.31 -3.15
CA VAL A 161 34.01 -19.87 -3.20
C VAL A 161 34.13 -18.38 -2.94
N LYS A 162 33.21 -17.60 -3.50
CA LYS A 162 33.16 -16.14 -3.32
C LYS A 162 32.25 -15.70 -2.17
N ASN A 163 31.60 -16.66 -1.51
CA ASN A 163 30.65 -16.43 -0.42
C ASN A 163 29.56 -15.40 -0.78
N ARG A 164 29.08 -15.40 -2.04
CA ARG A 164 28.12 -14.38 -2.54
C ARG A 164 27.19 -14.97 -3.59
N PHE A 165 26.03 -14.34 -3.78
CA PHE A 165 25.15 -14.66 -4.90
C PHE A 165 25.64 -13.99 -6.19
N GLU A 166 25.53 -14.72 -7.30
CA GLU A 166 25.92 -14.26 -8.64
C GLU A 166 24.73 -14.32 -9.59
N LYS A 167 24.47 -13.20 -10.27
CA LYS A 167 23.38 -13.02 -11.22
C LYS A 167 23.58 -13.88 -12.46
N ARG A 168 22.52 -14.59 -12.86
CA ARG A 168 22.48 -15.49 -14.03
C ARG A 168 21.60 -14.97 -15.16
N VAL A 169 20.63 -14.14 -14.85
CA VAL A 169 19.72 -13.52 -15.82
C VAL A 169 19.73 -12.00 -15.66
N THR A 170 19.38 -11.26 -16.71
CA THR A 170 19.46 -9.79 -16.71
C THR A 170 18.43 -9.13 -15.80
N ARG A 171 17.22 -9.70 -15.68
CA ARG A 171 16.15 -9.19 -14.82
C ARG A 171 16.16 -9.91 -13.48
N ASN A 172 16.37 -9.19 -12.38
CA ASN A 172 16.42 -9.72 -11.02
C ASN A 172 15.48 -8.98 -10.04
N GLU A 173 14.64 -8.09 -10.56
CA GLU A 173 13.72 -7.25 -9.81
C GLU A 173 12.74 -8.09 -8.96
N PRO A 174 12.20 -9.24 -9.43
CA PRO A 174 11.36 -10.09 -8.58
C PRO A 174 12.08 -10.63 -7.33
N LEU A 175 13.37 -10.99 -7.45
CA LEU A 175 14.15 -11.45 -6.30
C LEU A 175 14.43 -10.31 -5.32
N ASP A 176 14.88 -9.16 -5.83
CA ASP A 176 15.23 -8.02 -4.97
C ASP A 176 13.98 -7.46 -4.26
N THR A 177 12.85 -7.34 -4.97
CA THR A 177 11.58 -6.90 -4.36
C THR A 177 11.08 -7.88 -3.28
N TRP A 178 11.23 -9.19 -3.48
CA TRP A 178 10.90 -10.19 -2.46
C TRP A 178 11.82 -10.06 -1.24
N VAL A 179 13.13 -9.95 -1.45
CA VAL A 179 14.15 -9.77 -0.40
C VAL A 179 13.85 -8.52 0.42
N TYR A 180 13.50 -7.41 -0.22
CA TYR A 180 13.19 -6.16 0.46
C TYR A 180 11.84 -6.19 1.17
N ALA A 181 10.85 -6.89 0.64
CA ALA A 181 9.60 -7.14 1.34
C ALA A 181 9.80 -8.02 2.60
N TYR A 182 10.72 -8.99 2.54
CA TYR A 182 11.12 -9.77 3.71
C TYR A 182 11.85 -8.89 4.74
N ALA A 183 12.75 -8.01 4.30
CA ALA A 183 13.36 -7.01 5.19
C ALA A 183 12.32 -6.08 5.84
N ALA A 184 11.27 -5.68 5.11
CA ALA A 184 10.16 -4.89 5.64
C ALA A 184 9.36 -5.63 6.73
N ALA A 185 9.25 -6.96 6.66
CA ALA A 185 8.67 -7.78 7.74
C ALA A 185 9.49 -7.73 9.04
N HIS A 186 10.76 -7.34 8.96
CA HIS A 186 11.63 -7.11 10.12
C HIS A 186 11.61 -5.66 10.65
N HIS A 187 10.78 -4.77 10.08
CA HIS A 187 10.67 -3.39 10.53
C HIS A 187 10.46 -3.30 12.06
N PRO A 188 11.12 -2.38 12.79
CA PRO A 188 11.09 -2.32 14.26
C PRO A 188 9.72 -2.25 14.92
N GLU A 189 8.73 -1.68 14.23
CA GLU A 189 7.33 -1.64 14.70
C GLU A 189 6.48 -2.84 14.23
N VAL A 190 6.88 -3.50 13.14
CA VAL A 190 6.09 -4.58 12.53
C VAL A 190 6.50 -5.93 13.12
N ARG A 191 7.81 -6.21 13.16
CA ARG A 191 8.44 -7.37 13.82
C ARG A 191 7.75 -8.72 13.54
N LEU A 192 7.21 -8.94 12.33
CA LEU A 192 6.47 -10.15 11.98
C LEU A 192 7.28 -11.43 12.21
N HIS A 193 8.59 -11.38 11.97
CA HIS A 193 9.53 -12.47 12.25
C HIS A 193 9.60 -12.91 13.72
N ARG A 194 9.02 -12.14 14.65
CA ARG A 194 8.97 -12.44 16.10
C ARG A 194 7.56 -12.75 16.60
N PHE A 195 6.55 -12.76 15.72
CA PHE A 195 5.19 -13.02 16.13
C PHE A 195 5.09 -14.42 16.73
N THR A 196 4.62 -14.47 17.96
CA THR A 196 4.27 -15.68 18.69
C THR A 196 2.92 -16.21 18.19
N LYS A 197 2.55 -17.42 18.63
CA LYS A 197 1.24 -17.98 18.33
C LYS A 197 0.11 -17.02 18.74
N SER A 198 0.19 -16.42 19.93
CA SER A 198 -0.81 -15.48 20.43
C SER A 198 -0.88 -14.19 19.61
N ASP A 199 0.25 -13.70 19.09
CA ASP A 199 0.26 -12.52 18.22
C ASP A 199 -0.49 -12.79 16.91
N TRP A 200 -0.28 -13.98 16.33
CA TRP A 200 -1.02 -14.42 15.14
C TRP A 200 -2.50 -14.64 15.44
N ASP A 201 -2.84 -15.27 16.56
CA ASP A 201 -4.24 -15.49 16.98
C ASP A 201 -4.96 -14.14 17.13
N ALA A 202 -4.30 -13.14 17.73
CA ALA A 202 -4.86 -11.79 17.89
C ALA A 202 -5.03 -11.06 16.55
N LEU A 203 -4.07 -11.19 15.63
CA LEU A 203 -4.17 -10.60 14.30
C LEU A 203 -5.32 -11.23 13.51
N GLU A 204 -5.44 -12.56 13.53
CA GLU A 204 -6.53 -13.30 12.87
C GLU A 204 -7.90 -12.89 13.44
N ALA A 205 -8.04 -12.81 14.77
CA ALA A 205 -9.27 -12.35 15.41
C ALA A 205 -9.66 -10.93 14.98
N LYS A 206 -8.68 -10.02 14.87
CA LYS A 206 -8.91 -8.65 14.40
C LYS A 206 -9.38 -8.61 12.94
N LEU A 207 -8.75 -9.40 12.06
CA LEU A 207 -9.14 -9.49 10.66
C LEU A 207 -10.53 -10.12 10.51
N ALA A 208 -10.85 -11.18 11.27
CA ALA A 208 -12.17 -11.82 11.27
C ALA A 208 -13.27 -10.86 11.75
N ALA A 209 -13.01 -10.06 12.79
CA ALA A 209 -13.95 -9.03 13.24
C ALA A 209 -14.21 -7.96 12.16
N THR A 210 -13.17 -7.60 11.40
CA THR A 210 -13.27 -6.64 10.29
C THR A 210 -14.07 -7.22 9.11
N ALA A 211 -13.88 -8.51 8.80
CA ALA A 211 -14.66 -9.23 7.78
C ALA A 211 -16.16 -9.25 8.14
N ALA A 212 -16.47 -9.56 9.40
CA ALA A 212 -17.85 -9.60 9.89
C ALA A 212 -18.56 -8.24 9.78
N SER A 213 -17.86 -7.13 10.03
CA SER A 213 -18.43 -5.79 9.82
C SER A 213 -18.61 -5.44 8.34
N ALA A 214 -17.66 -5.79 7.48
CA ALA A 214 -17.75 -5.50 6.03
C ALA A 214 -18.93 -6.22 5.36
N GLY A 215 -19.22 -7.46 5.77
CA GLY A 215 -20.38 -8.23 5.31
C GLY A 215 -21.73 -7.79 5.91
N ALA A 216 -21.73 -6.94 6.94
CA ALA A 216 -22.94 -6.37 7.52
C ALA A 216 -23.38 -5.09 6.79
N ASP A 217 -22.43 -4.21 6.46
CA ASP A 217 -22.71 -2.95 5.74
C ASP A 217 -23.25 -3.18 4.31
N SER A 218 -22.83 -4.27 3.66
CA SER A 218 -23.30 -4.67 2.33
C SER A 218 -24.74 -5.22 2.30
N ARG A 219 -25.36 -5.50 3.46
CA ARG A 219 -26.75 -5.99 3.56
C ARG A 219 -27.77 -4.88 3.86
N GLY A 220 -27.35 -3.61 3.93
CA GLY A 220 -28.21 -2.47 4.29
C GLY A 220 -28.94 -1.75 3.16
N THR A 221 -28.80 -2.17 1.89
CA THR A 221 -29.38 -1.46 0.72
C THR A 221 -30.38 -2.30 -0.08
N HIS A 222 -31.29 -3.01 0.58
CA HIS A 222 -32.53 -3.45 -0.08
C HIS A 222 -33.70 -3.43 0.90
N ALA A 223 -34.52 -2.38 0.83
CA ALA A 223 -35.99 -2.40 0.95
C ALA A 223 -36.51 -0.99 1.34
N GLY A 224 -37.27 -0.35 0.45
CA GLY A 224 -38.01 0.86 0.82
C GLY A 224 -38.35 1.82 -0.30
N ALA A 225 -38.79 1.33 -1.47
CA ALA A 225 -39.46 2.18 -2.46
C ALA A 225 -40.55 1.38 -3.18
N GLU A 226 -41.58 0.96 -2.44
CA GLU A 226 -42.89 0.72 -3.04
C GLU A 226 -43.76 1.95 -2.79
N SER A 227 -43.93 2.77 -3.82
CA SER A 227 -44.93 3.83 -3.85
C SER A 227 -46.28 3.22 -4.26
N SER A 228 -47.15 2.98 -3.29
CA SER A 228 -48.56 2.69 -3.54
C SER A 228 -49.32 3.99 -3.81
N HIS A 229 -49.69 4.23 -5.07
CA HIS A 229 -50.75 5.18 -5.43
C HIS A 229 -52.10 4.54 -5.07
N GLY A 230 -52.68 4.95 -3.95
CA GLY A 230 -54.05 4.64 -3.56
C GLY A 230 -54.97 5.81 -3.86
N ASP A 231 -55.89 5.61 -4.81
CA ASP A 231 -57.05 6.44 -5.06
C ASP A 231 -57.91 6.61 -3.79
N ALA A 232 -58.26 7.85 -3.45
CA ALA A 232 -59.22 8.14 -2.39
C ALA A 232 -60.20 9.23 -2.83
N GLN A 233 -61.36 8.80 -3.34
CA GLN A 233 -62.58 9.59 -3.39
C GLN A 233 -63.16 9.71 -1.97
N GLY A 234 -63.29 10.94 -1.47
CA GLY A 234 -63.90 11.24 -0.17
C GLY A 234 -64.87 12.41 -0.27
N LYS A 235 -66.16 12.12 -0.09
CA LYS A 235 -67.32 13.03 -0.16
C LYS A 235 -67.23 14.19 0.83
N GLY A 236 -67.77 15.33 0.40
CA GLY A 236 -67.82 16.59 1.12
C GLY A 236 -68.65 16.58 2.41
N THR A 237 -68.24 17.45 3.32
CA THR A 237 -68.95 17.84 4.53
C THR A 237 -69.28 19.33 4.43
N MET A 238 -70.51 19.68 4.81
CA MET A 238 -71.15 20.97 4.62
C MET A 238 -71.02 21.84 5.89
N ASP A 239 -70.74 23.12 5.67
CA ASP A 239 -71.08 24.34 6.44
C ASP A 239 -70.81 24.48 7.95
N SER A 240 -70.10 25.55 8.35
CA SER A 240 -70.73 26.87 8.56
C SER A 240 -69.80 27.90 9.24
N ARG A 241 -69.84 29.13 8.71
CA ARG A 241 -69.47 30.44 9.32
C ARG A 241 -67.99 30.81 9.48
N GLY A 242 -67.61 31.95 8.87
CA GLY A 242 -66.55 32.83 9.38
C GLY A 242 -65.61 33.52 8.38
N THR A 243 -66.14 34.36 7.49
CA THR A 243 -65.58 35.61 6.91
C THR A 243 -64.06 35.89 7.07
N ARG A 244 -63.24 35.73 6.01
CA ARG A 244 -62.69 36.74 5.04
C ARG A 244 -61.55 37.66 5.52
N ALA A 245 -60.38 37.56 4.85
CA ALA A 245 -59.60 38.67 4.23
C ALA A 245 -58.37 38.10 3.48
N GLN A 246 -58.36 38.05 2.13
CA GLN A 246 -57.64 38.97 1.20
C GLN A 246 -56.11 39.01 1.40
N ARG A 247 -55.31 38.29 0.60
CA ARG A 247 -54.69 38.69 -0.70
C ARG A 247 -54.23 40.16 -0.75
N SER A 248 -52.92 40.39 -0.88
CA SER A 248 -52.28 40.74 -2.16
C SER A 248 -50.75 40.93 -2.06
N PRO A 249 -50.05 40.95 -3.21
CA PRO A 249 -48.63 40.61 -3.37
C PRO A 249 -47.76 41.82 -3.78
N ASP A 250 -46.44 41.67 -3.69
CA ASP A 250 -45.40 42.20 -4.61
C ASP A 250 -44.04 41.91 -3.95
N GLY A 251 -42.94 41.62 -4.62
CA GLY A 251 -42.51 41.97 -5.96
C GLY A 251 -41.04 42.39 -5.85
N GLY A 252 -40.18 41.97 -6.78
CA GLY A 252 -38.84 42.57 -6.94
C GLY A 252 -37.68 41.61 -7.07
N ALA A 253 -37.28 41.36 -8.32
CA ALA A 253 -36.07 40.66 -8.70
C ALA A 253 -34.97 41.64 -9.16
N ARG A 254 -33.72 41.44 -8.64
CA ARG A 254 -32.38 41.63 -9.27
C ARG A 254 -31.97 43.08 -9.71
N PRO A 255 -30.71 43.37 -10.16
CA PRO A 255 -29.45 42.57 -10.26
C PRO A 255 -28.13 43.28 -9.82
N ARG A 256 -27.06 42.46 -9.80
CA ARG A 256 -25.62 42.65 -10.15
C ARG A 256 -25.00 44.07 -10.29
N SER A 257 -23.78 44.21 -9.75
CA SER A 257 -22.73 45.10 -10.26
C SER A 257 -21.37 44.37 -10.36
N ALA A 258 -20.74 44.49 -11.52
CA ALA A 258 -19.34 44.16 -11.79
C ALA A 258 -18.46 45.40 -11.58
N GLY A 259 -17.17 45.22 -11.30
CA GLY A 259 -16.18 46.28 -11.22
C GLY A 259 -14.75 45.75 -11.39
N PHE A 260 -14.09 46.23 -12.45
CA PHE A 260 -12.72 45.97 -12.87
C PHE A 260 -11.67 46.72 -12.01
N GLY A 261 -10.42 46.25 -12.02
CA GLY A 261 -9.25 47.04 -11.61
C GLY A 261 -7.92 46.28 -11.76
N ARG A 262 -7.08 46.74 -12.69
CA ARG A 262 -5.73 46.26 -13.05
C ARG A 262 -4.65 46.73 -12.06
N ASP A 263 -3.46 46.13 -12.19
CA ASP A 263 -2.08 46.68 -12.18
C ASP A 263 -1.15 45.65 -11.49
N GLY A 264 0.00 45.18 -11.98
CA GLY A 264 1.07 45.77 -12.80
C GLY A 264 2.40 45.67 -12.00
N TRP A 265 3.55 45.47 -12.66
CA TRP A 265 4.96 45.36 -12.15
C TRP A 265 5.41 43.94 -11.72
N GLY A 266 6.47 43.30 -12.25
CA GLY A 266 7.50 43.71 -13.21
C GLY A 266 8.85 44.04 -12.54
N LEU A 267 9.62 42.99 -12.19
CA LEU A 267 11.09 42.86 -12.28
C LEU A 267 11.51 41.43 -11.87
#